data_AF-A0A0G0R7G9-F1
#
_entry.id   AF-A0A0G0R7G9-F1
#
_cell.length_a   1.000
_cell.length_b   1.000
_cell.length_c   1.000
_cell.angle_alpha   90.00
_cell.angle_beta   90.00
_cell.angle_gamma   90.00
#
_symmetry.space_group_name_H-M   'P 1'
#
loop_
_entity.id
_entity.type
_entity.pdbx_description
1 polymer ?
#
loop_
_entity_poly.entity_id
_entity_poly.type
_entity_poly.pdbx_seq_one_letter_code
_entity_poly.pdbx_strand_id
1 'polypeptide(L)'
;WTDKSVKDYKKFKGLKKENLRDNMTNLELVLNMLAEASTAEISKKKKPEGLESNKQIARKGGIAARKARIEIEKQTGESVIVSKNAKSLMARKNKLLFGKKQEM
;
A
#
# COMPACT_ATOMS: atom_id res chain seq x y z
N TRP A 1 5.45 -5.72 1.74
CA TRP A 1 4.76 -5.90 0.45
C TRP A 1 5.22 -4.90 -0.61
N THR A 2 5.79 -3.74 -0.24
CA THR A 2 6.19 -2.66 -1.17
C THR A 2 7.61 -2.74 -1.74
N ASP A 3 8.43 -3.71 -1.33
CA ASP A 3 9.89 -3.70 -1.56
C ASP A 3 10.66 -2.54 -0.94
N LYS A 4 10.01 -1.72 -0.12
CA LYS A 4 10.62 -0.53 0.46
C LYS A 4 10.56 -0.59 1.98
N SER A 5 11.61 -0.10 2.64
CA SER A 5 11.51 0.24 4.06
C SER A 5 10.49 1.36 4.24
N VAL A 6 9.97 1.54 5.46
CA VAL A 6 9.07 2.66 5.77
C VAL A 6 9.73 4.00 5.44
N LYS A 7 11.03 4.14 5.72
CA LYS A 7 11.80 5.35 5.44
C LYS A 7 11.90 5.61 3.94
N ASP A 8 12.23 4.59 3.16
CA ASP A 8 12.34 4.72 1.70
C ASP A 8 10.99 4.98 1.05
N TYR A 9 9.91 4.40 1.60
CA TYR A 9 8.57 4.61 1.08
C TYR A 9 8.07 6.03 1.36
N LYS A 10 8.34 6.57 2.55
CA LYS A 10 8.09 7.98 2.86
C LYS A 10 8.90 8.90 1.93
N LYS A 11 10.19 8.64 1.75
CA LYS A 11 11.05 9.41 0.83
C LYS A 11 10.52 9.36 -0.61
N PHE A 12 10.11 8.19 -1.09
CA PHE A 12 9.56 7.99 -2.42
C PHE A 12 8.27 8.79 -2.66
N LYS A 13 7.42 8.95 -1.63
CA LYS A 13 6.21 9.80 -1.69
C LYS A 13 6.48 11.28 -1.34
N GLY A 14 7.74 11.66 -1.11
CA GLY A 14 8.12 13.03 -0.74
C GLY A 14 7.67 13.45 0.66
N LEU A 15 7.45 12.50 1.57
CA LEU A 15 6.98 12.74 2.93
C LEU A 15 8.15 12.92 3.89
N LYS A 16 8.03 13.86 4.82
CA LYS A 16 8.99 14.07 5.92
C LYS A 16 8.40 13.60 7.25
N LYS A 17 7.33 14.26 7.69
CA LYS A 17 6.65 13.99 8.98
C LYS A 17 5.25 13.43 8.80
N GLU A 18 4.72 13.47 7.58
CA GLU A 18 3.37 13.07 7.24
C GLU A 18 3.14 11.56 7.43
N ASN A 19 1.88 11.22 7.72
CA ASN A 19 1.44 9.84 7.81
C ASN A 19 1.45 9.21 6.41
N LEU A 20 2.02 8.02 6.30
CA LEU A 20 2.12 7.31 5.04
C LEU A 20 0.73 6.86 4.53
N ARG A 21 -0.15 6.40 5.43
CA ARG A 21 -1.49 5.89 5.11
C ARG A 21 -2.35 6.96 4.42
N ASP A 22 -2.29 8.20 4.91
CA ASP A 22 -3.04 9.33 4.33
C ASP A 22 -2.52 9.74 2.95
N ASN A 23 -1.34 9.25 2.58
CA ASN A 23 -0.68 9.53 1.30
C ASN A 23 -0.61 8.29 0.39
N MET A 24 -1.30 7.21 0.75
CA MET A 24 -1.48 6.03 -0.10
C MET A 24 -2.71 6.18 -1.00
N THR A 25 -2.64 5.57 -2.17
CA THR A 25 -3.80 5.31 -3.03
C THR A 25 -4.71 4.26 -2.41
N ASN A 26 -5.95 4.17 -2.90
CA ASN A 26 -6.91 3.16 -2.44
C ASN A 26 -6.34 1.73 -2.58
N LEU A 27 -5.63 1.45 -3.67
CA LEU A 27 -5.07 0.12 -3.90
C LEU A 27 -3.88 -0.17 -2.98
N GLU A 28 -3.02 0.82 -2.75
CA GLU A 28 -1.95 0.72 -1.74
C GLU A 28 -2.53 0.45 -0.33
N LEU A 29 -3.66 1.08 0.03
CA LEU A 29 -4.35 0.85 1.30
C LEU A 29 -4.93 -0.56 1.40
N VAL A 30 -5.61 -1.05 0.37
CA VAL A 30 -6.20 -2.41 0.35
C VAL A 30 -5.10 -3.47 0.44
N LEU A 31 -3.98 -3.29 -0.28
CA LEU A 31 -2.84 -4.22 -0.19
C LEU A 31 -2.18 -4.19 1.18
N ASN A 32 -2.11 -3.03 1.82
CA ASN A 32 -1.63 -2.93 3.18
C ASN A 32 -2.55 -3.69 4.16
N MET A 33 -3.87 -3.51 4.04
CA MET A 33 -4.86 -4.26 4.82
C MET A 33 -4.76 -5.77 4.57
N LEU A 34 -4.53 -6.20 3.32
CA LEU A 34 -4.32 -7.60 3.00
C LEU A 34 -3.08 -8.17 3.70
N ALA A 35 -1.99 -7.39 3.79
CA ALA A 35 -0.78 -7.80 4.52
C ALA A 35 -1.04 -7.97 6.02
N GLU A 36 -1.79 -7.04 6.62
CA GLU A 36 -2.18 -7.06 8.04
C GLU A 36 -3.10 -8.26 8.33
N ALA A 37 -4.18 -8.41 7.56
CA ALA A 37 -5.12 -9.51 7.70
C ALA A 37 -4.44 -10.87 7.53
N SER A 38 -3.60 -11.03 6.49
CA SER A 38 -2.85 -12.26 6.27
C SER A 38 -1.89 -12.56 7.43
N THR A 39 -1.20 -11.56 7.95
CA THR A 39 -0.31 -11.72 9.13
C THR A 39 -1.10 -12.20 10.34
N ALA A 40 -2.25 -11.58 10.60
CA ALA A 40 -3.12 -11.93 11.73
C ALA A 40 -3.66 -13.36 11.63
N GLU A 41 -4.18 -13.75 10.46
CA GLU A 41 -4.72 -15.09 10.24
C GLU A 41 -3.64 -16.18 10.36
N ILE A 42 -2.44 -15.92 9.81
CA ILE A 42 -1.32 -16.86 9.96
C ILE A 42 -0.88 -16.93 11.42
N SER A 43 -0.81 -15.81 12.13
CA SER A 43 -0.43 -15.76 13.55
C SER A 43 -1.40 -16.56 14.42
N LYS A 44 -2.72 -16.42 14.22
CA LYS A 44 -3.74 -17.20 14.94
C LYS A 44 -3.55 -18.71 14.78
N LYS A 45 -3.13 -19.16 13.59
CA LYS A 45 -2.93 -20.59 13.30
C LYS A 45 -1.58 -21.12 13.77
N LYS A 46 -0.52 -20.31 13.68
CA LYS A 46 0.85 -20.75 13.99
C LYS A 46 1.29 -20.45 15.42
N LYS A 47 0.57 -19.57 16.13
CA LYS A 47 0.84 -19.16 17.52
C LYS A 47 2.35 -18.93 17.76
N PRO A 48 2.97 -18.01 17.00
CA PRO A 48 4.41 -17.79 17.06
C PRO A 48 4.84 -17.27 18.43
N GLU A 49 5.92 -17.83 18.97
CA GLU A 49 6.52 -17.37 20.22
C GLU A 49 7.81 -16.59 19.98
N GLY A 50 7.99 -15.51 20.75
CA GLY A 50 9.16 -14.64 20.65
C GLY A 50 9.20 -13.76 19.40
N LEU A 51 10.18 -12.86 19.38
CA LEU A 51 10.30 -11.82 18.35
C LEU A 51 10.59 -12.40 16.96
N GLU A 52 11.45 -13.41 16.87
CA GLU A 52 11.92 -13.92 15.59
C GLU A 52 10.84 -14.70 14.83
N SER A 53 10.06 -15.51 15.54
CA SER A 53 8.90 -16.19 14.95
C SER A 53 7.86 -15.18 14.47
N ASN A 54 7.56 -14.15 15.28
CA ASN A 54 6.64 -13.08 14.88
C ASN A 54 7.11 -12.31 13.63
N LYS A 55 8.42 -12.03 13.50
CA LYS A 55 8.97 -11.42 12.28
C LYS A 55 8.76 -12.29 11.05
N GLN A 56 8.92 -13.61 11.18
CA GLN A 56 8.68 -14.54 10.07
C GLN A 56 7.21 -14.54 9.65
N ILE A 57 6.27 -14.48 10.59
CA ILE A 57 4.83 -14.41 10.30
C ILE A 57 4.47 -13.09 9.61
N ALA A 58 5.02 -11.96 10.07
CA ALA A 58 4.86 -10.66 9.42
C ALA A 58 5.40 -10.65 7.97
N ARG A 59 6.55 -11.32 7.74
CA ARG A 59 7.09 -11.51 6.38
C ARG A 59 6.12 -12.31 5.51
N LYS A 60 5.52 -13.38 6.03
CA LYS A 60 4.55 -14.20 5.27
C LYS A 60 3.31 -13.42 4.88
N GLY A 61 2.71 -12.65 5.79
CA GLY A 61 1.59 -11.78 5.44
C GLY A 61 1.98 -10.70 4.42
N GLY A 62 3.16 -10.11 4.56
CA GLY A 62 3.71 -9.20 3.57
C GLY A 62 3.98 -9.82 2.18
N ILE A 63 4.28 -11.11 2.11
CA ILE A 63 4.45 -11.86 0.85
C ILE A 63 3.10 -12.08 0.16
N ALA A 64 2.03 -12.38 0.90
CA ALA A 64 0.68 -12.53 0.33
C ALA A 64 0.24 -11.26 -0.40
N ALA A 65 0.34 -10.10 0.28
CA ALA A 65 0.03 -8.81 -0.34
C ALA A 65 0.95 -8.46 -1.52
N ARG A 66 2.23 -8.83 -1.45
CA ARG A 66 3.17 -8.68 -2.58
C ARG A 66 2.70 -9.48 -3.81
N LYS A 67 2.28 -10.74 -3.63
CA LYS A 67 1.80 -11.56 -4.74
C LYS A 67 0.58 -10.93 -5.40
N ALA A 68 -0.38 -10.46 -4.59
CA ALA A 68 -1.54 -9.74 -5.09
C ALA A 68 -1.15 -8.47 -5.86
N ARG A 69 -0.21 -7.67 -5.32
CA ARG A 69 0.33 -6.48 -6.01
C ARG A 69 0.87 -6.85 -7.40
N ILE A 70 1.77 -7.82 -7.47
CA ILE A 70 2.44 -8.22 -8.72
C ILE A 70 1.42 -8.71 -9.75
N GLU A 71 0.42 -9.49 -9.32
CA GLU A 71 -0.62 -9.98 -10.23
C GLU A 71 -1.46 -8.83 -10.79
N ILE A 72 -1.83 -7.85 -9.95
CA ILE A 72 -2.55 -6.66 -10.40
C ILE A 72 -1.69 -5.86 -11.38
N GLU A 73 -0.42 -5.59 -11.05
CA GLU A 73 0.51 -4.87 -11.92
C GLU A 73 0.67 -5.56 -13.29
N LYS A 74 0.69 -6.89 -13.30
CA LYS A 74 0.74 -7.70 -14.52
C LYS A 74 -0.52 -7.57 -15.37
N GLN A 75 -1.70 -7.56 -14.75
CA GLN A 75 -2.98 -7.47 -15.46
C GLN A 75 -3.28 -6.05 -15.96
N THR A 76 -2.88 -5.03 -15.22
CA THR A 76 -3.15 -3.63 -15.57
C THR A 76 -2.06 -3.01 -16.44
N GLY A 77 -0.84 -3.55 -16.39
CA GLY A 77 0.34 -2.93 -17.01
C GLY A 77 0.82 -1.66 -16.27
N GLU A 78 0.23 -1.32 -15.12
CA GLU A 78 0.55 -0.12 -14.35
C GLU A 78 1.11 -0.47 -12.97
N SER A 79 2.10 0.30 -12.50
CA SER A 79 2.62 0.19 -11.14
C SER A 79 1.57 0.60 -10.11
N VAL A 80 1.35 -0.26 -9.11
CA VAL A 80 0.43 0.03 -8.00
C VAL A 80 1.07 1.00 -7.01
N ILE A 81 2.39 0.93 -6.86
CA ILE A 81 3.14 1.82 -5.97
C ILE A 81 3.50 3.08 -6.76
N VAL A 82 2.96 4.21 -6.32
CA VAL A 82 3.14 5.50 -7.01
C VAL A 82 3.68 6.57 -6.07
N SER A 83 4.53 7.45 -6.59
CA SER A 83 5.14 8.55 -5.84
C SER A 83 4.15 9.64 -5.43
N LYS A 84 2.89 9.52 -5.90
CA LYS A 84 1.80 10.44 -5.58
C LYS A 84 1.51 10.45 -4.08
N ASN A 85 1.38 11.66 -3.54
CA ASN A 85 0.98 11.96 -2.18
C ASN A 85 -0.42 12.61 -2.15
N ALA A 86 -0.97 12.83 -0.96
CA ALA A 86 -2.33 13.35 -0.76
C ALA A 86 -2.62 14.62 -1.57
N LYS A 87 -1.68 15.58 -1.61
CA LYS A 87 -1.84 16.82 -2.39
C LYS A 87 -2.00 16.53 -3.88
N SER A 88 -1.17 15.65 -4.44
CA SER A 88 -1.26 15.26 -5.85
C SER A 88 -2.53 14.44 -6.17
N LEU A 89 -2.99 13.61 -5.24
CA LEU A 89 -4.21 12.82 -5.38
C LEU A 89 -5.46 13.72 -5.37
N MET A 90 -5.49 14.70 -4.45
CA MET A 90 -6.58 15.68 -4.33
C MET A 90 -6.63 16.63 -5.54
N ALA A 91 -5.48 17.11 -6.02
CA ALA A 91 -5.43 17.97 -7.21
C ALA A 91 -5.99 17.27 -8.47
N ARG A 92 -5.69 15.98 -8.66
CA ARG A 92 -6.25 15.20 -9.78
C ARG A 92 -7.75 14.97 -9.64
N LYS A 93 -8.24 14.67 -8.42
CA LYS A 93 -9.67 14.50 -8.16
C LYS A 93 -10.44 15.77 -8.48
N ASN A 94 -9.93 16.92 -8.06
CA ASN A 94 -10.51 18.23 -8.38
C ASN A 94 -10.53 18.48 -9.90
N LYS A 95 -9.41 18.24 -10.60
CA LYS A 95 -9.35 18.41 -12.07
C LYS A 95 -10.38 17.54 -12.82
N LEU A 96 -10.59 16.29 -12.39
CA LEU A 96 -11.61 15.39 -12.96
C LEU A 96 -13.04 15.85 -12.68
N LEU A 97 -13.30 16.41 -11.50
CA LEU A 97 -14.62 16.92 -11.11
C LEU A 97 -14.97 18.22 -11.86
N PHE A 98 -14.02 19.13 -12.04
CA PHE A 98 -14.26 20.40 -12.73
C PHE A 98 -14.25 20.26 -14.26
N GLY A 99 -13.47 19.33 -14.84
CA GLY A 99 -13.49 19.06 -16.29
C GLY A 99 -14.81 18.48 -16.80
N LYS A 100 -15.44 17.58 -16.03
CA LYS A 100 -16.76 17.02 -16.38
C LYS A 100 -17.91 18.03 -16.34
N LYS A 101 -17.71 19.17 -15.69
CA LYS A 101 -18.75 20.20 -15.53
C LYS A 101 -18.80 21.20 -16.70
N GLN A 102 -17.81 21.17 -17.60
CA GLN A 102 -17.78 21.99 -18.83
C GLN A 102 -18.32 21.23 -20.06
N GLU A 103 -18.55 19.92 -19.95
CA GLU A 103 -19.06 19.05 -21.02
C GLU A 103 -20.55 18.65 -20.81
N MET A 104 -21.25 19.26 -19.84
CA MET A 104 -22.71 19.16 -19.64
C MET A 104 -23.33 20.54 -19.72
#